data_AF-A0AA36Y3A3-F1
#
_entry.id   AF-A0AA36Y3A3-F1
#
_cell.length_a   1.000
_cell.length_b   1.000
_cell.length_c   1.000
_cell.angle_alpha   90.00
_cell.angle_beta   90.00
_cell.angle_gamma   90.00
#
_symmetry.space_group_name_H-M   'P 1'
#
loop_
_entity.id
_entity.type
_entity.pdbx_description
1 polymer ?
#
loop_
_entity_poly.entity_id
_entity_poly.type
_entity_poly.pdbx_seq_one_letter_code
_entity_poly.pdbx_strand_id
1 'polypeptide(L)'
;MSTPTKPMKSAQDLVEHMKRKGITFNIVSPEDAVQYMEQNNNYFRVASYRKNYNKRLNSKQNPIDEYVNLDFGYLQDLAIIDMELRYTFIQLALDIEHFAKMDLLREIERHNEDGYKIVSDFLNAQKTDRKQHIQSELRQNQNSYYTKDVYNKYNPDFPAWVFLELLPFGTILDFYLFCAKHFNSKPMCDRFYIMIRCKSVRNACAHNDCFINDFHTGTAPYKPKYPVIQKLAVIPSLSSDSRKRRMQNERMQELIYVLYIHNEIVTSKGVHDKAAQKLHAFKDRMMRHADYYNTNQLIAANFNFLKLVIDNWFSIV
;
A
#
# COMPACT_ATOMS: atom_id res chain seq x y z
N MET A 1 31.90 -18.78 19.91
CA MET A 1 30.81 -18.41 18.99
C MET A 1 29.50 -18.83 19.64
N SER A 2 28.59 -17.90 19.86
CA SER A 2 27.25 -18.20 20.39
C SER A 2 26.54 -19.16 19.43
N THR A 3 26.06 -20.29 19.94
CA THR A 3 25.20 -21.19 19.15
C THR A 3 23.96 -20.41 18.71
N PRO A 4 23.69 -20.31 17.40
CA PRO A 4 22.53 -19.56 16.94
C PRO A 4 21.25 -20.21 17.46
N THR A 5 20.42 -19.43 18.15
CA THR A 5 19.15 -19.90 18.75
C THR A 5 18.10 -20.32 17.71
N LYS A 6 18.31 -20.00 16.43
CA LYS A 6 17.46 -20.37 15.29
C LYS A 6 18.33 -20.71 14.08
N PRO A 7 18.82 -21.95 13.95
CA PRO A 7 19.59 -22.36 12.77
C PRO A 7 18.70 -22.34 11.51
N MET A 8 19.32 -22.15 10.35
CA MET A 8 18.65 -22.26 9.05
C MET A 8 18.11 -23.68 8.86
N LYS A 9 16.89 -23.79 8.33
CA LYS A 9 16.20 -25.06 8.10
C LYS A 9 15.98 -25.27 6.60
N SER A 10 16.00 -26.53 6.16
CA SER A 10 15.59 -26.89 4.80
C SER A 10 14.09 -26.65 4.60
N ALA A 11 13.62 -26.56 3.35
CA ALA A 11 12.20 -26.46 3.06
C ALA A 11 11.42 -27.69 3.57
N GLN A 12 12.02 -28.89 3.49
CA GLN A 12 11.48 -30.12 4.07
C GLN A 12 11.26 -29.99 5.59
N ASP A 13 12.29 -29.51 6.32
CA ASP A 13 12.19 -29.31 7.77
C ASP A 13 11.14 -28.25 8.15
N LEU A 14 10.93 -27.26 7.27
CA LEU A 14 9.92 -26.22 7.46
C LEU A 14 8.51 -26.77 7.23
N VAL A 15 8.30 -27.65 6.26
CA VAL A 15 7.02 -28.38 6.10
C VAL A 15 6.71 -29.22 7.32
N GLU A 16 7.68 -30.01 7.83
CA GLU A 16 7.48 -30.80 9.06
C GLU A 16 7.26 -29.91 10.29
N HIS A 17 7.86 -28.73 10.32
CA HIS A 17 7.57 -27.71 11.34
C HIS A 17 6.14 -27.16 11.22
N MET A 18 5.63 -26.93 10.01
CA MET A 18 4.25 -26.48 9.78
C MET A 18 3.23 -27.54 10.18
N LYS A 19 3.46 -28.81 9.86
CA LYS A 19 2.61 -29.94 10.30
C LYS A 19 2.50 -30.00 11.82
N ARG A 20 3.63 -29.87 12.53
CA ARG A 20 3.66 -29.80 14.01
C ARG A 20 2.90 -28.61 14.59
N LYS A 21 2.73 -27.54 13.81
CA LYS A 21 1.91 -26.38 14.18
C LYS A 21 0.44 -26.53 13.78
N GLY A 22 -0.02 -27.73 13.43
CA GLY A 22 -1.41 -27.97 13.04
C GLY A 22 -1.79 -27.40 11.67
N ILE A 23 -0.82 -27.10 10.81
CA ILE A 23 -1.09 -26.69 9.42
C ILE A 23 -1.27 -27.94 8.56
N THR A 24 -2.39 -28.01 7.85
CA THR A 24 -2.71 -29.13 6.95
C THR A 24 -2.16 -28.91 5.54
N PHE A 25 -2.12 -29.99 4.76
CA PHE A 25 -1.60 -30.04 3.39
C PHE A 25 -2.61 -30.77 2.48
N ASN A 26 -3.88 -30.35 2.56
CA ASN A 26 -4.99 -31.01 1.87
C ASN A 26 -5.18 -30.50 0.44
N ILE A 27 -4.80 -29.24 0.17
CA ILE A 27 -4.91 -28.62 -1.17
C ILE A 27 -3.61 -28.75 -1.94
N VAL A 28 -2.49 -28.57 -1.24
CA VAL A 28 -1.13 -28.64 -1.79
C VAL A 28 -0.41 -29.75 -1.05
N SER A 29 0.16 -30.70 -1.80
CA SER A 29 0.92 -31.79 -1.21
C SER A 29 2.14 -31.26 -0.43
N PRO A 30 2.65 -31.99 0.57
CA PRO A 30 3.91 -31.64 1.22
C PRO A 30 5.07 -31.44 0.24
N GLU A 31 5.15 -32.27 -0.80
CA GLU A 31 6.18 -32.22 -1.85
C GLU A 31 6.07 -30.93 -2.68
N ASP A 32 4.86 -30.57 -3.12
CA ASP A 32 4.61 -29.33 -3.86
C ASP A 32 4.84 -28.09 -2.97
N ALA A 33 4.53 -28.18 -1.68
CA ALA A 33 4.79 -27.12 -0.72
C ALA A 33 6.29 -26.86 -0.53
N VAL A 34 7.10 -27.91 -0.53
CA VAL A 34 8.57 -27.81 -0.53
C VAL A 34 9.05 -27.12 -1.78
N GLN A 35 8.64 -27.58 -2.97
CA GLN A 35 9.02 -26.95 -4.24
C GLN A 35 8.60 -25.48 -4.31
N TYR A 36 7.39 -25.16 -3.84
CA TYR A 36 6.93 -23.78 -3.76
C TYR A 36 7.83 -22.93 -2.86
N MET A 37 8.24 -23.47 -1.70
CA MET A 37 9.10 -22.76 -0.76
C MET A 37 10.55 -22.57 -1.24
N GLU A 38 11.03 -23.45 -2.11
CA GLU A 38 12.36 -23.39 -2.70
C GLU A 38 12.44 -22.45 -3.90
N GLN A 39 11.42 -22.45 -4.76
CA GLN A 39 11.49 -21.84 -6.08
C GLN A 39 10.64 -20.58 -6.24
N ASN A 40 9.54 -20.46 -5.49
CA ASN A 40 8.53 -19.44 -5.74
C ASN A 40 8.42 -18.41 -4.62
N ASN A 41 8.51 -18.85 -3.36
CA ASN A 41 8.31 -17.95 -2.22
C ASN A 41 8.92 -18.50 -0.95
N ASN A 42 9.73 -17.74 -0.22
CA ASN A 42 10.35 -18.27 0.99
C ASN A 42 9.34 -18.45 2.15
N TYR A 43 9.67 -19.37 3.07
CA TYR A 43 8.85 -19.68 4.24
C TYR A 43 8.48 -18.46 5.08
N PHE A 44 9.38 -17.49 5.26
CA PHE A 44 9.09 -16.31 6.09
C PHE A 44 7.90 -15.52 5.54
N ARG A 45 7.82 -15.38 4.21
CA ARG A 45 6.73 -14.70 3.52
C ARG A 45 5.44 -15.49 3.57
N VAL A 46 5.45 -16.76 3.15
CA VAL A 46 4.26 -17.63 3.16
C VAL A 46 3.67 -17.72 4.56
N ALA A 47 4.54 -17.94 5.54
CA ALA A 47 4.11 -18.10 6.91
C ALA A 47 3.80 -16.75 7.60
N SER A 48 3.97 -15.60 6.95
CA SER A 48 3.53 -14.31 7.50
C SER A 48 2.00 -14.21 7.58
N TYR A 49 1.28 -14.80 6.60
CA TYR A 49 -0.17 -14.75 6.50
C TYR A 49 -0.90 -15.61 7.54
N ARG A 50 -0.18 -16.51 8.24
CA ARG A 50 -0.73 -17.30 9.36
C ARG A 50 -1.24 -16.42 10.50
N LYS A 51 -0.79 -15.16 10.58
CA LYS A 51 -1.25 -14.20 11.59
C LYS A 51 -2.74 -13.89 11.45
N ASN A 52 -3.35 -14.14 10.29
CA ASN A 52 -4.80 -14.04 10.07
C ASN A 52 -5.60 -15.26 10.56
N TYR A 53 -4.95 -16.25 11.19
CA TYR A 53 -5.58 -17.48 11.64
C TYR A 53 -5.47 -17.63 13.16
N ASN A 54 -6.54 -18.15 13.74
CA ASN A 54 -6.60 -18.42 15.16
C ASN A 54 -5.72 -19.61 15.52
N LYS A 55 -5.18 -19.54 16.73
CA LYS A 55 -4.50 -20.66 17.37
C LYS A 55 -5.47 -21.41 18.27
N ARG A 56 -5.22 -22.70 18.46
CA ARG A 56 -5.96 -23.55 19.39
C ARG A 56 -5.80 -23.02 20.80
N LEU A 57 -6.83 -23.16 21.63
CA LEU A 57 -6.81 -22.75 23.03
C LEU A 57 -6.63 -23.98 23.93
N ASN A 58 -5.84 -23.85 24.99
CA ASN A 58 -5.77 -24.87 26.05
C ASN A 58 -6.98 -24.78 26.99
N SER A 59 -7.05 -25.67 27.97
CA SER A 59 -8.12 -25.70 28.98
C SER A 59 -8.28 -24.40 29.78
N LYS A 60 -7.23 -23.57 29.84
CA LYS A 60 -7.22 -22.26 30.50
C LYS A 60 -7.52 -21.10 29.54
N GLN A 61 -8.03 -21.37 28.35
CA GLN A 61 -8.33 -20.38 27.30
C GLN A 61 -7.10 -19.59 26.79
N ASN A 62 -5.88 -20.13 26.99
CA ASN A 62 -4.65 -19.53 26.48
C ASN A 62 -4.27 -20.16 25.13
N PRO A 63 -3.81 -19.37 24.14
CA PRO A 63 -3.36 -19.89 22.85
C PRO A 63 -2.16 -20.84 22.98
N ILE A 64 -2.24 -22.01 22.34
CA ILE A 64 -1.10 -22.92 22.12
C ILE A 64 -0.56 -22.74 20.70
N ASP A 65 0.69 -23.12 20.43
CA ASP A 65 1.35 -22.87 19.13
C ASP A 65 0.91 -23.84 18.01
N GLU A 66 -0.39 -24.12 17.94
CA GLU A 66 -1.07 -24.91 16.91
C GLU A 66 -2.18 -24.07 16.28
N TYR A 67 -2.26 -24.00 14.95
CA TYR A 67 -3.29 -23.27 14.23
C TYR A 67 -4.57 -24.10 14.08
N VAL A 68 -5.71 -23.41 13.95
CA VAL A 68 -7.02 -24.02 13.70
C VAL A 68 -7.47 -23.64 12.29
N ASN A 69 -7.93 -24.64 11.54
CA ASN A 69 -8.47 -24.48 10.17
C ASN A 69 -7.51 -23.75 9.23
N LEU A 70 -6.21 -24.08 9.30
CA LEU A 70 -5.18 -23.50 8.45
C LEU A 70 -4.55 -24.58 7.58
N ASP A 71 -4.71 -24.43 6.26
CA ASP A 71 -4.05 -25.25 5.25
C ASP A 71 -2.91 -24.48 4.57
N PHE A 72 -1.87 -25.18 4.13
CA PHE A 72 -0.79 -24.58 3.34
C PHE A 72 -1.32 -23.94 2.05
N GLY A 73 -2.30 -24.55 1.39
CA GLY A 73 -2.93 -24.00 0.18
C GLY A 73 -3.56 -22.63 0.41
N TYR A 74 -4.08 -22.37 1.62
CA TYR A 74 -4.60 -21.04 1.96
C TYR A 74 -3.50 -20.00 2.10
N LEU A 75 -2.34 -20.37 2.68
CA LEU A 75 -1.19 -19.46 2.76
C LEU A 75 -0.59 -19.17 1.39
N GLN A 76 -0.54 -20.19 0.53
CA GLN A 76 -0.11 -20.04 -0.85
C GLN A 76 -1.05 -19.11 -1.62
N ASP A 77 -2.36 -19.30 -1.51
CA ASP A 77 -3.34 -18.44 -2.17
C ASP A 77 -3.25 -16.97 -1.69
N LEU A 78 -3.19 -16.75 -0.37
CA LEU A 78 -2.97 -15.41 0.19
C LEU A 78 -1.67 -14.77 -0.31
N ALA A 79 -0.59 -15.54 -0.44
CA ALA A 79 0.66 -15.02 -0.98
C ALA A 79 0.55 -14.55 -2.44
N ILE A 80 -0.24 -15.27 -3.25
CA ILE A 80 -0.50 -14.89 -4.64
C ILE A 80 -1.43 -13.66 -4.68
N ILE A 81 -2.48 -13.61 -3.87
CA ILE A 81 -3.37 -12.44 -3.76
C ILE A 81 -2.57 -11.20 -3.34
N ASP A 82 -1.65 -11.32 -2.39
CA ASP A 82 -0.77 -10.23 -1.96
C ASP A 82 0.12 -9.71 -3.11
N MET A 83 0.64 -10.61 -3.94
CA MET A 83 1.43 -10.24 -5.11
C MET A 83 0.59 -9.45 -6.13
N GLU A 84 -0.59 -9.94 -6.46
CA GLU A 84 -1.52 -9.28 -7.40
C GLU A 84 -1.98 -7.92 -6.87
N LEU A 85 -2.20 -7.82 -5.56
CA LEU A 85 -2.47 -6.55 -4.88
C LEU A 85 -1.30 -5.58 -5.11
N ARG A 86 -0.06 -6.02 -4.85
CA ARG A 86 1.11 -5.14 -5.01
C ARG A 86 1.30 -4.66 -6.44
N TYR A 87 1.09 -5.52 -7.44
CA TYR A 87 1.16 -5.13 -8.85
C TYR A 87 0.04 -4.18 -9.26
N THR A 88 -1.14 -4.32 -8.67
CA THR A 88 -2.25 -3.41 -8.93
C THR A 88 -2.01 -2.05 -8.26
N PHE A 89 -1.73 -2.05 -6.96
CA PHE A 89 -1.62 -0.83 -6.16
C PHE A 89 -0.35 -0.03 -6.43
N ILE A 90 0.74 -0.66 -6.91
CA ILE A 90 1.91 0.12 -7.37
C ILE A 90 1.56 0.97 -8.59
N GLN A 91 0.74 0.46 -9.53
CA GLN A 91 0.31 1.25 -10.68
C GLN A 91 -0.55 2.44 -10.24
N LEU A 92 -1.56 2.21 -9.39
CA LEU A 92 -2.40 3.28 -8.87
C LEU A 92 -1.57 4.33 -8.11
N ALA A 93 -0.55 3.91 -7.36
CA ALA A 93 0.31 4.84 -6.65
C ALA A 93 1.18 5.70 -7.59
N LEU A 94 1.64 5.15 -8.71
CA LEU A 94 2.36 5.91 -9.74
C LEU A 94 1.43 6.92 -10.42
N ASP A 95 0.18 6.54 -10.69
CA ASP A 95 -0.83 7.47 -11.22
C ASP A 95 -1.06 8.62 -10.22
N ILE A 96 -1.26 8.30 -8.93
CA ILE A 96 -1.42 9.31 -7.87
C ILE A 96 -0.20 10.24 -7.79
N GLU A 97 1.02 9.71 -7.86
CA GLU A 97 2.24 10.53 -7.84
C GLU A 97 2.27 11.51 -9.01
N HIS A 98 1.97 11.05 -10.22
CA HIS A 98 1.88 11.92 -11.40
C HIS A 98 0.79 13.00 -11.24
N PHE A 99 -0.42 12.60 -10.85
CA PHE A 99 -1.54 13.54 -10.71
C PHE A 99 -1.37 14.48 -9.51
N ALA A 100 -0.60 14.12 -8.48
CA ALA A 100 -0.23 15.01 -7.40
C ALA A 100 0.68 16.15 -7.89
N LYS A 101 1.63 15.86 -8.79
CA LYS A 101 2.45 16.90 -9.45
C LYS A 101 1.56 17.84 -10.26
N MET A 102 0.65 17.29 -11.06
CA MET A 102 -0.28 18.08 -11.87
C MET A 102 -1.22 18.93 -11.02
N ASP A 103 -1.73 18.39 -9.92
CA ASP A 103 -2.57 19.13 -8.98
C ASP A 103 -1.81 20.30 -8.35
N LEU A 104 -0.56 20.06 -7.94
CA LEU A 104 0.28 21.10 -7.38
C LEU A 104 0.59 22.22 -8.38
N LEU A 105 0.94 21.87 -9.62
CA LEU A 105 1.21 22.87 -10.67
C LEU A 105 -0.02 23.74 -10.95
N ARG A 106 -1.21 23.14 -11.02
CA ARG A 106 -2.47 23.90 -11.19
C ARG A 106 -2.72 24.84 -10.02
N GLU A 107 -2.46 24.42 -8.79
CA GLU A 107 -2.67 25.29 -7.62
C GLU A 107 -1.65 26.43 -7.57
N ILE A 108 -0.39 26.20 -7.95
CA ILE A 108 0.64 27.25 -8.11
C ILE A 108 0.19 28.28 -9.16
N GLU A 109 -0.24 27.82 -10.33
CA GLU A 109 -0.74 28.69 -11.41
C GLU A 109 -1.98 29.48 -10.97
N ARG A 110 -2.95 28.82 -10.33
CA ARG A 110 -4.20 29.43 -9.86
C ARG A 110 -3.96 30.57 -8.85
N HIS A 111 -2.92 30.47 -8.04
CA HIS A 111 -2.54 31.49 -7.07
C HIS A 111 -1.59 32.54 -7.66
N ASN A 112 -1.27 32.48 -8.96
CA ASN A 112 -0.34 33.35 -9.67
C ASN A 112 1.06 33.40 -9.03
N GLU A 113 1.52 32.25 -8.50
CA GLU A 113 2.85 32.14 -7.93
C GLU A 113 3.93 32.06 -9.01
N ASP A 114 5.07 32.68 -8.74
CA ASP A 114 6.25 32.51 -9.58
C ASP A 114 6.89 31.15 -9.31
N GLY A 115 7.04 30.33 -10.36
CA GLY A 115 7.51 28.96 -10.26
C GLY A 115 8.94 28.80 -9.74
N TYR A 116 9.80 29.81 -9.85
CA TYR A 116 11.14 29.81 -9.26
C TYR A 116 11.10 30.28 -7.81
N LYS A 117 10.38 31.37 -7.56
CA LYS A 117 10.25 31.97 -6.23
C LYS A 117 9.66 30.98 -5.23
N ILE A 118 8.59 30.27 -5.58
CA ILE A 118 7.92 29.35 -4.65
C ILE A 118 8.82 28.16 -4.29
N VAL A 119 9.70 27.70 -5.20
CA VAL A 119 10.70 26.67 -4.92
C VAL A 119 11.77 27.21 -3.97
N SER A 120 12.26 28.43 -4.21
CA SER A 120 13.21 29.10 -3.30
C SER A 120 12.62 29.28 -1.90
N ASP A 121 11.38 29.77 -1.80
CA ASP A 121 10.68 29.95 -0.54
C ASP A 121 10.49 28.61 0.20
N PHE A 122 10.13 27.54 -0.53
CA PHE A 122 10.06 26.18 0.03
C PHE A 122 11.40 25.72 0.61
N LEU A 123 12.49 25.86 -0.14
CA LEU A 123 13.84 25.45 0.27
C LEU A 123 14.36 26.28 1.45
N ASN A 124 14.00 27.56 1.53
CA ASN A 124 14.38 28.45 2.63
C ASN A 124 13.57 28.19 3.90
N ALA A 125 12.35 27.68 3.79
CA ALA A 125 11.53 27.26 4.92
C ALA A 125 11.98 25.92 5.54
N GLN A 126 12.85 25.15 4.86
CA GLN A 126 13.32 23.86 5.38
C GLN A 126 14.38 24.02 6.47
N LYS A 127 14.38 23.09 7.44
CA LYS A 127 15.50 22.90 8.36
C LYS A 127 16.77 22.51 7.58
N THR A 128 17.93 22.89 8.10
CA THR A 128 19.24 22.67 7.46
C THR A 128 19.43 21.23 6.96
N ASP A 129 19.19 20.23 7.81
CA ASP A 129 19.38 18.82 7.43
C ASP A 129 18.44 18.37 6.32
N ARG A 130 17.17 18.82 6.36
CA ARG A 130 16.19 18.48 5.31
C ARG A 130 16.55 19.18 4.00
N LYS A 131 16.97 20.45 4.04
CA LYS A 131 17.44 21.20 2.87
C LYS A 131 18.63 20.49 2.21
N GLN A 132 19.61 20.06 3.01
CA GLN A 132 20.78 19.32 2.52
C GLN A 132 20.39 17.98 1.88
N HIS A 133 19.42 17.27 2.47
CA HIS A 133 18.89 16.03 1.91
C HIS A 133 18.22 16.26 0.55
N ILE A 134 17.35 17.26 0.42
CA ILE A 134 16.69 17.60 -0.86
C ILE A 134 17.74 17.97 -1.92
N GLN A 135 18.74 18.76 -1.55
CA GLN A 135 19.85 19.08 -2.45
C GLN A 135 20.65 17.83 -2.85
N SER A 136 20.78 16.85 -1.96
CA SER A 136 21.41 15.56 -2.28
C SER A 136 20.58 14.76 -3.29
N GLU A 137 19.26 14.68 -3.09
CA GLU A 137 18.34 14.05 -4.05
C GLU A 137 18.43 14.70 -5.43
N LEU A 138 18.47 16.04 -5.50
CA LEU A 138 18.67 16.75 -6.76
C LEU A 138 20.02 16.39 -7.40
N ARG A 139 21.13 16.43 -6.64
CA ARG A 139 22.47 16.10 -7.16
C ARG A 139 22.58 14.67 -7.69
N GLN A 140 21.81 13.72 -7.17
CA GLN A 140 21.81 12.34 -7.71
C GLN A 140 21.38 12.30 -9.18
N ASN A 141 20.57 13.27 -9.65
CA ASN A 141 20.16 13.35 -11.04
C ASN A 141 21.30 13.70 -12.00
N GLN A 142 22.40 14.29 -11.52
CA GLN A 142 23.58 14.61 -12.35
C GLN A 142 24.17 13.38 -13.03
N ASN A 143 24.08 12.22 -12.37
CA ASN A 143 24.63 10.95 -12.85
C ASN A 143 23.54 10.01 -13.41
N SER A 144 22.27 10.45 -13.45
CA SER A 144 21.16 9.64 -13.93
C SER A 144 21.04 9.70 -15.45
N TYR A 145 20.98 8.55 -16.12
CA TYR A 145 20.73 8.49 -17.56
C TYR A 145 19.41 9.14 -17.98
N TYR A 146 18.42 9.18 -17.08
CA TYR A 146 17.07 9.65 -17.38
C TYR A 146 16.86 11.13 -17.12
N THR A 147 17.63 11.72 -16.20
CA THR A 147 17.36 13.08 -15.68
C THR A 147 18.56 14.02 -15.72
N LYS A 148 19.76 13.55 -16.11
CA LYS A 148 20.97 14.39 -16.18
C LYS A 148 20.82 15.62 -17.08
N ASP A 149 20.17 15.48 -18.23
CA ASP A 149 20.10 16.58 -19.22
C ASP A 149 19.16 17.68 -18.71
N VAL A 150 18.06 17.29 -18.08
CA VAL A 150 17.13 18.21 -17.42
C VAL A 150 17.81 18.87 -16.23
N TYR A 151 18.50 18.10 -15.38
CA TYR A 151 19.23 18.65 -14.23
C TYR A 151 20.27 19.69 -14.66
N ASN A 152 21.14 19.34 -15.61
CA ASN A 152 22.23 20.21 -16.07
C ASN A 152 21.71 21.50 -16.73
N LYS A 153 20.54 21.46 -17.38
CA LYS A 153 19.95 22.63 -18.03
C LYS A 153 19.45 23.69 -17.04
N TYR A 154 18.92 23.27 -15.89
CA TYR A 154 18.26 24.16 -14.93
C TYR A 154 19.08 24.42 -13.66
N ASN A 155 20.11 23.64 -13.38
CA ASN A 155 20.96 23.87 -12.20
C ASN A 155 21.65 25.26 -12.27
N PRO A 156 21.68 26.04 -11.17
CA PRO A 156 21.23 25.70 -9.81
C PRO A 156 19.76 26.03 -9.49
N ASP A 157 19.06 26.75 -10.37
CA ASP A 157 17.74 27.32 -10.11
C ASP A 157 16.64 26.57 -10.87
N PHE A 158 15.89 25.74 -10.14
CA PHE A 158 14.86 24.87 -10.73
C PHE A 158 13.46 25.49 -10.57
N PRO A 159 12.73 25.75 -11.68
CA PRO A 159 11.32 26.10 -11.58
C PRO A 159 10.48 24.90 -11.13
N ALA A 160 9.30 25.15 -10.55
CA ALA A 160 8.42 24.13 -9.99
C ALA A 160 8.17 22.92 -10.92
N TRP A 161 7.91 23.15 -12.21
CA TRP A 161 7.65 22.06 -13.18
C TRP A 161 8.86 21.18 -13.48
N VAL A 162 10.09 21.69 -13.33
CA VAL A 162 11.31 20.88 -13.43
C VAL A 162 11.63 20.23 -12.10
N PHE A 163 11.48 20.98 -11.01
CA PHE A 163 11.74 20.52 -9.65
C PHE A 163 10.95 19.25 -9.32
N LEU A 164 9.67 19.20 -9.72
CA LEU A 164 8.80 18.03 -9.53
C LEU A 164 9.21 16.79 -10.34
N GLU A 165 9.98 16.94 -11.43
CA GLU A 165 10.47 15.80 -12.21
C GLU A 165 11.77 15.21 -11.68
N LEU A 166 12.52 15.98 -10.89
CA LEU A 166 13.82 15.58 -10.36
C LEU A 166 13.75 14.96 -8.94
N LEU A 167 12.58 15.02 -8.31
CA LEU A 167 12.41 14.65 -6.91
C LEU A 167 11.60 13.36 -6.73
N PRO A 168 11.90 12.57 -5.68
CA PRO A 168 11.09 11.43 -5.32
C PRO A 168 9.76 11.88 -4.70
N PHE A 169 8.75 11.01 -4.75
CA PHE A 169 7.41 11.28 -4.23
C PHE A 169 7.38 11.85 -2.82
N GLY A 170 8.27 11.39 -1.93
CA GLY A 170 8.34 11.89 -0.56
C GLY A 170 8.63 13.39 -0.48
N THR A 171 9.58 13.88 -1.26
CA THR A 171 9.96 15.30 -1.29
C THR A 171 8.94 16.13 -2.06
N ILE A 172 8.31 15.56 -3.08
CA ILE A 172 7.15 16.17 -3.75
C ILE A 172 6.02 16.43 -2.73
N LEU A 173 5.73 15.48 -1.84
CA LEU A 173 4.70 15.65 -0.81
C LEU A 173 5.07 16.70 0.24
N ASP A 174 6.36 16.84 0.59
CA ASP A 174 6.81 17.93 1.46
C ASP A 174 6.57 19.30 0.81
N PHE A 175 6.89 19.44 -0.47
CA PHE A 175 6.63 20.66 -1.23
C PHE A 175 5.13 20.92 -1.39
N TYR A 176 4.34 19.86 -1.61
CA TYR A 176 2.89 19.93 -1.65
C TYR A 176 2.32 20.46 -0.32
N LEU A 177 2.78 19.95 0.84
CA LEU A 177 2.34 20.43 2.15
C LEU A 177 2.74 21.89 2.40
N PHE A 178 3.94 22.28 1.98
CA PHE A 178 4.39 23.66 2.05
C PHE A 178 3.42 24.58 1.29
N CYS A 179 3.12 24.25 0.03
CA CYS A 179 2.18 25.02 -0.78
C CYS A 179 0.77 25.01 -0.18
N ALA A 180 0.29 23.87 0.32
CA ALA A 180 -1.02 23.78 0.97
C ALA A 180 -1.16 24.75 2.16
N LYS A 181 -0.09 24.92 2.95
CA LYS A 181 -0.06 25.87 4.07
C LYS A 181 0.07 27.31 3.59
N HIS A 182 0.94 27.55 2.60
CA HIS A 182 1.15 28.87 1.99
C HIS A 182 -0.15 29.43 1.38
N PHE A 183 -0.92 28.57 0.71
CA PHE A 183 -2.24 28.91 0.15
C PHE A 183 -3.38 28.87 1.16
N ASN A 184 -3.12 28.53 2.44
CA ASN A 184 -4.13 28.31 3.46
C ASN A 184 -5.26 27.33 3.01
N SER A 185 -4.89 26.31 2.23
CA SER A 185 -5.83 25.39 1.60
C SER A 185 -6.04 24.14 2.47
N LYS A 186 -7.16 24.13 3.19
CA LYS A 186 -7.61 22.94 3.94
C LYS A 186 -7.78 21.71 3.04
N PRO A 187 -8.40 21.78 1.85
CA PRO A 187 -8.51 20.63 0.96
C PRO A 187 -7.16 20.05 0.54
N MET A 188 -6.16 20.90 0.23
CA MET A 188 -4.81 20.41 -0.07
C MET A 188 -4.15 19.76 1.14
N CYS A 189 -4.30 20.33 2.35
CA CYS A 189 -3.82 19.69 3.56
C CYS A 189 -4.43 18.29 3.76
N ASP A 190 -5.74 18.15 3.53
CA ASP A 190 -6.43 16.86 3.65
C ASP A 190 -5.93 15.85 2.60
N ARG A 191 -5.73 16.28 1.33
CA ARG A 191 -5.12 15.44 0.28
C ARG A 191 -3.71 15.00 0.66
N PHE A 192 -2.87 15.90 1.18
CA PHE A 192 -1.51 15.55 1.63
C PHE A 192 -1.52 14.41 2.65
N TYR A 193 -2.36 14.50 3.69
CA TYR A 193 -2.42 13.46 4.73
C TYR A 193 -2.97 12.11 4.23
N ILE A 194 -3.65 12.10 3.09
CA ILE A 194 -4.06 10.87 2.40
C ILE A 194 -2.93 10.36 1.50
N MET A 195 -2.31 11.24 0.71
CA MET A 195 -1.21 10.89 -0.20
C MET A 195 0.05 10.40 0.52
N ILE A 196 0.33 10.89 1.74
CA ILE A 196 1.45 10.38 2.54
C ILE A 196 1.29 8.89 2.88
N ARG A 197 0.06 8.41 3.00
CA ARG A 197 -0.24 6.97 3.15
C ARG A 197 -0.12 6.22 1.83
N CYS A 198 -0.44 6.86 0.71
CA CYS A 198 -0.20 6.30 -0.62
C CYS A 198 1.29 6.11 -0.88
N LYS A 199 2.16 7.01 -0.39
CA LYS A 199 3.61 6.81 -0.38
C LYS A 199 4.03 5.54 0.38
N SER A 200 3.42 5.28 1.53
CA SER A 200 3.67 4.04 2.29
C SER A 200 3.31 2.80 1.47
N VAL A 201 2.13 2.79 0.82
CA VAL A 201 1.71 1.68 -0.06
C VAL A 201 2.66 1.51 -1.24
N ARG A 202 3.04 2.61 -1.90
CA ARG A 202 4.00 2.61 -3.01
C ARG A 202 5.30 1.92 -2.60
N ASN A 203 5.86 2.32 -1.46
CA ASN A 203 7.12 1.78 -0.98
C ASN A 203 6.98 0.30 -0.59
N ALA A 204 5.92 -0.07 0.13
CA ALA A 204 5.65 -1.45 0.49
C ALA A 204 5.52 -2.36 -0.75
N CYS A 205 4.83 -1.89 -1.79
CA CYS A 205 4.71 -2.62 -3.04
C CYS A 205 6.05 -2.75 -3.76
N ALA A 206 6.83 -1.66 -3.86
CA ALA A 206 8.13 -1.64 -4.51
C ALA A 206 9.19 -2.48 -3.80
N HIS A 207 9.13 -2.58 -2.47
CA HIS A 207 10.03 -3.41 -1.65
C HIS A 207 9.52 -4.84 -1.47
N ASN A 208 8.40 -5.20 -2.10
CA ASN A 208 7.83 -6.54 -2.06
C ASN A 208 7.42 -6.97 -0.63
N ASP A 209 6.91 -6.05 0.19
CA ASP A 209 6.46 -6.34 1.57
C ASP A 209 5.20 -7.21 1.59
N CYS A 210 5.00 -8.01 2.64
CA CYS A 210 3.77 -8.82 2.81
C CYS A 210 2.64 -7.94 3.35
N PHE A 211 1.81 -7.39 2.47
CA PHE A 211 0.82 -6.37 2.75
C PHE A 211 -0.40 -6.92 3.50
N ILE A 212 -0.94 -8.06 3.10
CA ILE A 212 -2.16 -8.64 3.71
C ILE A 212 -1.87 -9.59 4.88
N ASN A 213 -0.70 -9.50 5.49
CA ASN A 213 -0.28 -10.40 6.56
C ASN A 213 -1.09 -10.26 7.86
N ASP A 214 -1.82 -9.15 8.05
CA ASP A 214 -2.61 -8.92 9.25
C ASP A 214 -3.86 -8.07 9.00
N PHE A 215 -5.03 -8.69 9.11
CA PHE A 215 -6.33 -8.05 9.01
C PHE A 215 -6.98 -7.68 10.34
N HIS A 216 -6.31 -7.91 11.48
CA HIS A 216 -6.88 -7.59 12.79
C HIS A 216 -7.12 -6.09 12.97
N THR A 217 -8.17 -5.76 13.71
CA THR A 217 -8.54 -4.38 14.04
C THR A 217 -7.61 -3.78 15.09
N GLY A 218 -7.50 -2.46 15.12
CA GLY A 218 -6.71 -1.75 16.15
C GLY A 218 -5.23 -1.64 15.82
N THR A 219 -4.84 -1.98 14.59
CA THR A 219 -3.47 -1.79 14.10
C THR A 219 -3.23 -0.39 13.52
N ALA A 220 -4.30 0.33 13.14
CA ALA A 220 -4.20 1.69 12.61
C ALA A 220 -3.77 2.70 13.70
N PRO A 221 -2.63 3.41 13.54
CA PRO A 221 -2.17 4.39 14.52
C PRO A 221 -3.01 5.68 14.53
N TYR A 222 -3.72 5.97 13.44
CA TYR A 222 -4.49 7.20 13.26
C TYR A 222 -5.94 6.92 12.90
N LYS A 223 -6.82 7.85 13.30
CA LYS A 223 -8.22 7.81 12.91
C LYS A 223 -8.39 8.02 11.39
N PRO A 224 -9.36 7.35 10.77
CA PRO A 224 -9.69 7.58 9.37
C PRO A 224 -10.06 9.03 9.08
N LYS A 225 -9.66 9.55 7.92
CA LYS A 225 -10.04 10.89 7.47
C LYS A 225 -11.54 10.94 7.16
N TYR A 226 -12.18 12.02 7.60
CA TYR A 226 -13.63 12.19 7.50
C TYR A 226 -14.17 12.12 6.04
N PRO A 227 -13.56 12.78 5.04
CA PRO A 227 -14.01 12.67 3.65
C PRO A 227 -14.04 11.24 3.11
N VAL A 228 -13.06 10.42 3.53
CA VAL A 228 -12.98 9.00 3.14
C VAL A 228 -14.12 8.21 3.76
N ILE A 229 -14.41 8.43 5.05
CA ILE A 229 -15.54 7.77 5.73
C ILE A 229 -16.89 8.18 5.13
N GLN A 230 -17.05 9.45 4.75
CA GLN A 230 -18.24 9.92 4.04
C GLN A 230 -18.40 9.21 2.70
N LYS A 231 -17.34 9.13 1.89
CA LYS A 231 -17.39 8.44 0.58
C LYS A 231 -17.69 6.95 0.72
N LEU A 232 -17.17 6.29 1.76
CA LEU A 232 -17.53 4.90 2.09
C LEU A 232 -18.99 4.77 2.55
N ALA A 233 -19.55 5.78 3.21
CA ALA A 233 -20.92 5.76 3.72
C ALA A 233 -21.99 5.73 2.63
N VAL A 234 -21.64 6.22 1.44
CA VAL A 234 -22.52 6.24 0.27
C VAL A 234 -22.74 4.84 -0.31
N ILE A 235 -21.82 3.89 -0.06
CA ILE A 235 -21.94 2.52 -0.57
C ILE A 235 -23.08 1.80 0.17
N PRO A 236 -24.22 1.46 -0.50
CA PRO A 236 -25.41 0.97 0.19
C PRO A 236 -25.19 -0.34 0.96
N SER A 237 -24.35 -1.21 0.41
CA SER A 237 -24.04 -2.53 0.99
C SER A 237 -23.02 -2.48 2.13
N LEU A 238 -22.51 -1.30 2.52
CA LEU A 238 -21.51 -1.15 3.58
C LEU A 238 -22.12 -0.61 4.89
N SER A 239 -22.32 -1.51 5.84
CA SER A 239 -22.76 -1.14 7.20
C SER A 239 -21.74 -0.25 7.92
N SER A 240 -22.23 0.55 8.88
CA SER A 240 -21.39 1.42 9.71
C SER A 240 -20.35 0.62 10.50
N ASP A 241 -20.74 -0.52 11.09
CA ASP A 241 -19.83 -1.42 11.80
C ASP A 241 -18.76 -2.01 10.87
N SER A 242 -19.14 -2.38 9.63
CA SER A 242 -18.18 -2.88 8.64
C SER A 242 -17.09 -1.85 8.36
N ARG A 243 -17.49 -0.62 8.03
CA ARG A 243 -16.58 0.51 7.80
C ARG A 243 -15.68 0.76 9.01
N LYS A 244 -16.26 0.84 10.21
CA LYS A 244 -15.52 1.10 11.45
C LYS A 244 -14.43 0.06 11.70
N ARG A 245 -14.76 -1.24 11.63
CA ARG A 245 -13.80 -2.31 11.90
C ARG A 245 -12.66 -2.34 10.88
N ARG A 246 -12.97 -2.24 9.57
CA ARG A 246 -11.95 -2.37 8.52
C ARG A 246 -11.03 -1.15 8.49
N MET A 247 -11.57 0.04 8.73
CA MET A 247 -10.77 1.28 8.78
C MET A 247 -9.94 1.42 10.07
N GLN A 248 -10.09 0.52 11.06
CA GLN A 248 -9.20 0.38 12.22
C GLN A 248 -7.98 -0.51 11.93
N ASN A 249 -7.92 -1.16 10.78
CA ASN A 249 -6.72 -1.86 10.32
C ASN A 249 -5.87 -0.93 9.47
N GLU A 250 -4.57 -0.83 9.76
CA GLU A 250 -3.67 0.10 9.06
C GLU A 250 -3.59 -0.19 7.56
N ARG A 251 -3.41 -1.47 7.20
CA ARG A 251 -3.16 -1.89 5.82
C ARG A 251 -4.42 -1.64 4.99
N MET A 252 -5.58 -2.04 5.52
CA MET A 252 -6.86 -1.78 4.89
C MET A 252 -7.12 -0.27 4.75
N GLN A 253 -6.86 0.53 5.80
CA GLN A 253 -7.00 1.98 5.74
C GLN A 253 -6.14 2.59 4.63
N GLU A 254 -4.90 2.12 4.46
CA GLU A 254 -4.00 2.56 3.39
C GLU A 254 -4.50 2.21 1.98
N LEU A 255 -5.01 0.99 1.77
CA LEU A 255 -5.60 0.59 0.48
C LEU A 255 -6.78 1.50 0.13
N ILE A 256 -7.67 1.75 1.10
CA ILE A 256 -8.82 2.63 0.89
C ILE A 256 -8.38 4.06 0.59
N TYR A 257 -7.30 4.55 1.18
CA TYR A 257 -6.76 5.87 0.87
C TYR A 257 -6.21 5.98 -0.55
N VAL A 258 -5.52 4.94 -1.05
CA VAL A 258 -5.09 4.88 -2.45
C VAL A 258 -6.30 4.93 -3.39
N LEU A 259 -7.30 4.07 -3.17
CA LEU A 259 -8.53 4.05 -3.97
C LEU A 259 -9.28 5.38 -3.92
N TYR A 260 -9.38 5.97 -2.73
CA TYR A 260 -10.06 7.24 -2.52
C TYR A 260 -9.37 8.36 -3.29
N ILE A 261 -8.07 8.57 -3.06
CA ILE A 261 -7.37 9.74 -3.63
C ILE A 261 -7.23 9.60 -5.14
N HIS A 262 -7.06 8.37 -5.65
CA HIS A 262 -7.06 8.12 -7.08
C HIS A 262 -8.34 8.68 -7.73
N ASN A 263 -9.52 8.43 -7.14
CA ASN A 263 -10.79 8.98 -7.63
C ASN A 263 -10.94 10.51 -7.47
N GLU A 264 -10.15 11.13 -6.60
CA GLU A 264 -10.24 12.57 -6.36
C GLU A 264 -9.31 13.38 -7.27
N ILE A 265 -8.12 12.87 -7.57
CA ILE A 265 -7.08 13.65 -8.27
C ILE A 265 -6.77 13.17 -9.69
N VAL A 266 -7.09 11.91 -10.02
CA VAL A 266 -6.86 11.37 -11.37
C VAL A 266 -8.00 11.80 -12.27
N THR A 267 -7.75 12.83 -13.09
CA THR A 267 -8.75 13.44 -13.96
C THR A 267 -8.82 12.81 -15.36
N SER A 268 -7.80 12.01 -15.74
CA SER A 268 -7.80 11.34 -17.05
C SER A 268 -8.72 10.13 -17.05
N LYS A 269 -9.77 10.19 -17.88
CA LYS A 269 -10.70 9.07 -18.08
C LYS A 269 -9.97 7.77 -18.47
N GLY A 270 -9.03 7.83 -19.41
CA GLY A 270 -8.31 6.64 -19.86
C GLY A 270 -7.42 6.00 -18.77
N VAL A 271 -6.83 6.81 -17.88
CA VAL A 271 -6.09 6.29 -16.73
C VAL A 271 -7.05 5.66 -15.72
N HIS A 272 -8.18 6.32 -15.45
CA HIS A 272 -9.20 5.80 -14.55
C HIS A 272 -9.81 4.48 -15.06
N ASP A 273 -10.17 4.38 -16.34
CA ASP A 273 -10.71 3.17 -16.96
C ASP A 273 -9.72 2.00 -16.88
N LYS A 274 -8.43 2.27 -17.12
CA LYS A 274 -7.35 1.26 -16.97
C LYS A 274 -7.19 0.82 -15.51
N ALA A 275 -7.27 1.74 -14.56
CA ALA A 275 -7.24 1.41 -13.14
C ALA A 275 -8.44 0.55 -12.74
N ALA A 276 -9.64 0.86 -13.22
CA ALA A 276 -10.84 0.08 -12.99
C ALA A 276 -10.71 -1.36 -13.53
N GLN A 277 -10.22 -1.53 -14.75
CA GLN A 277 -9.95 -2.85 -15.33
C GLN A 277 -8.98 -3.68 -14.47
N LYS A 278 -7.86 -3.08 -14.04
CA LYS A 278 -6.87 -3.74 -13.18
C LYS A 278 -7.46 -4.13 -11.82
N LEU A 279 -8.21 -3.23 -11.19
CA LEU A 279 -8.84 -3.48 -9.90
C LEU A 279 -9.89 -4.59 -9.98
N HIS A 280 -10.66 -4.64 -11.07
CA HIS A 280 -11.63 -5.72 -11.29
C HIS A 280 -10.94 -7.07 -11.54
N ALA A 281 -9.85 -7.10 -12.32
CA ALA A 281 -9.06 -8.32 -12.49
C ALA A 281 -8.45 -8.80 -11.16
N PHE A 282 -7.92 -7.87 -10.35
CA PHE A 282 -7.44 -8.17 -9.00
C PHE A 282 -8.56 -8.70 -8.09
N LYS A 283 -9.74 -8.05 -8.11
CA LYS A 283 -10.91 -8.47 -7.36
C LYS A 283 -11.35 -9.89 -7.73
N ASP A 284 -11.38 -10.21 -9.01
CA ASP A 284 -11.76 -11.54 -9.49
C ASP A 284 -10.74 -12.59 -9.05
N ARG A 285 -9.44 -12.26 -9.08
CA ARG A 285 -8.39 -13.13 -8.53
C ARG A 285 -8.50 -13.31 -7.02
N MET A 286 -8.76 -12.24 -6.28
CA MET A 286 -8.94 -12.25 -4.82
C MET A 286 -10.13 -13.12 -4.40
N MET A 287 -11.20 -13.13 -5.21
CA MET A 287 -12.43 -13.88 -4.91
C MET A 287 -12.47 -15.28 -5.52
N ARG A 288 -11.48 -15.68 -6.33
CA ARG A 288 -11.45 -16.97 -7.05
C ARG A 288 -11.66 -18.19 -6.15
N HIS A 289 -11.03 -18.19 -4.98
CA HIS A 289 -11.10 -19.26 -3.99
C HIS A 289 -11.76 -18.77 -2.70
N ALA A 290 -12.86 -18.00 -2.83
CA ALA A 290 -13.58 -17.50 -1.67
C ALA A 290 -14.02 -18.62 -0.70
N ASP A 291 -14.23 -19.83 -1.23
CA ASP A 291 -14.56 -21.03 -0.48
C ASP A 291 -13.48 -21.44 0.54
N TYR A 292 -12.20 -21.17 0.26
CA TYR A 292 -11.08 -21.44 1.18
C TYR A 292 -11.22 -20.66 2.49
N TYR A 293 -11.93 -19.54 2.46
CA TYR A 293 -12.04 -18.62 3.59
C TYR A 293 -13.42 -18.65 4.27
N ASN A 294 -14.30 -19.58 3.89
CA ASN A 294 -15.66 -19.69 4.47
C ASN A 294 -15.67 -19.81 6.00
N THR A 295 -14.68 -20.50 6.57
CA THR A 295 -14.52 -20.65 8.02
C THR A 295 -13.67 -19.54 8.67
N ASN A 296 -13.09 -18.62 7.88
CA ASN A 296 -12.28 -17.50 8.35
C ASN A 296 -12.98 -16.16 8.05
N GLN A 297 -13.87 -15.76 8.96
CA GLN A 297 -14.64 -14.52 8.85
C GLN A 297 -13.77 -13.26 8.81
N LEU A 298 -12.54 -13.30 9.35
CA LEU A 298 -11.63 -12.16 9.31
C LEU A 298 -11.21 -11.89 7.86
N ILE A 299 -10.74 -12.90 7.14
CA ILE A 299 -10.31 -12.77 5.74
C ILE A 299 -11.51 -12.50 4.85
N ALA A 300 -12.53 -13.35 4.90
CA ALA A 300 -13.70 -13.26 4.03
C ALA A 300 -14.36 -11.87 4.09
N ALA A 301 -14.49 -11.31 5.29
CA ALA A 301 -15.16 -10.04 5.47
C ALA A 301 -14.26 -8.81 5.21
N ASN A 302 -12.93 -8.96 5.12
CA ASN A 302 -12.03 -7.94 4.58
C ASN A 302 -12.00 -7.96 3.05
N PHE A 303 -11.97 -9.15 2.44
CA PHE A 303 -12.05 -9.30 0.97
C PHE A 303 -13.39 -8.79 0.43
N ASN A 304 -14.51 -9.14 1.07
CA ASN A 304 -15.81 -8.61 0.67
C ASN A 304 -15.91 -7.09 0.83
N PHE A 305 -15.29 -6.52 1.87
CA PHE A 305 -15.23 -5.07 2.04
C PHE A 305 -14.48 -4.40 0.88
N LEU A 306 -13.28 -4.89 0.54
CA LEU A 306 -12.48 -4.35 -0.57
C LEU A 306 -13.19 -4.54 -1.93
N LYS A 307 -13.81 -5.70 -2.15
CA LYS A 307 -14.66 -5.98 -3.32
C LYS A 307 -15.75 -4.92 -3.50
N LEU A 308 -16.52 -4.66 -2.45
CA LEU A 308 -17.61 -3.68 -2.49
C LEU A 308 -17.10 -2.26 -2.77
N VAL A 309 -15.94 -1.89 -2.21
CA VAL A 309 -15.32 -0.60 -2.51
C VAL A 309 -14.93 -0.51 -3.98
N ILE A 310 -14.26 -1.54 -4.52
CA ILE A 310 -13.87 -1.58 -5.95
C ILE A 310 -15.11 -1.46 -6.85
N ASP A 311 -16.14 -2.28 -6.62
CA ASP A 311 -17.36 -2.31 -7.45
C ASP A 311 -18.06 -0.93 -7.51
N ASN A 312 -18.03 -0.17 -6.41
CA ASN A 312 -18.72 1.12 -6.30
C ASN A 312 -17.87 2.33 -6.69
N TRP A 313 -16.55 2.25 -6.55
CA TRP A 313 -15.66 3.38 -6.79
C TRP A 313 -14.99 3.31 -8.16
N PHE A 314 -14.93 2.15 -8.79
CA PHE A 314 -14.22 1.90 -10.05
C PHE A 314 -15.07 1.05 -11.00
N SER A 315 -16.30 1.47 -11.26
CA SER A 315 -17.21 0.75 -12.14
C SER A 315 -16.68 0.73 -13.59
N ILE A 316 -16.75 -0.44 -14.22
CA ILE A 316 -16.47 -0.59 -15.65
C ILE A 316 -17.75 -0.21 -16.42
N VAL A 317 -17.66 0.84 -17.24
CA VAL A 317 -18.73 1.31 -18.14
C VAL A 317 -18.65 0.62 -19.48
#